data_AF-A0A960QQW5-F1
#
_entry.id   AF-A0A960QQW5-F1
#
_cell.length_a   1.000
_cell.length_b   1.000
_cell.length_c   1.000
_cell.angle_alpha   90.00
_cell.angle_beta   90.00
_cell.angle_gamma   90.00
#
_symmetry.space_group_name_H-M   'P 1'
#
loop_
_entity.id
_entity.type
_entity.pdbx_description
1 polymer ?
#
loop_
_entity_poly.entity_id
_entity_poly.type
_entity_poly.pdbx_seq_one_letter_code
_entity_poly.pdbx_strand_id
1 'polypeptide(L)'
;MGLFKTIAAGGQTWAHRIRMLRQVIKIGFLVAVVPTLAYLGWFLYSQPIENYKAFYYFGMAKISFEEKVAVDAQSWKEIQRPLRKNQKNSINTTSNIVSASQINDRFKNNTIKIKKERVIDVCQKRVSFFLQELLVAAKLAGKNFLAFFSLCMIFFLWRGKKTKQKEFISGSPLLSPWRLKLNLHLKFKASDLKIGGVPLLKGKDPEHIMITGCTRSGKTNCMRGLLKQIRARGDRAVIVDTTGSFVSEFYEEESDILMNPYDKRSKPWHPWCECPHLDFEKLSLSFIPKPAARGEDDFFSAAARAIFLASLENAVGEKNFLIEEFLDQLLRASNQELLEKLQDTDAAIYLDPKGERTTASVRSTLNNFIAHLRPLTNTVDPFSIREWILSGEEGSALFLASDPSKREKLRTLISVWFSTALSSVMERGVSKENKLIWLVVDELHSLQKLEYLQPSLSEIAKYKGCLVLATQNLAQLDEIYGIPTTKSMIDQCGTKVCFRQNESAIAKRMSSFFGEVQTRETQEGISYGANEIRDGVNLSSVERTRPSVSTSDILSLKNLEAFLKLPGNIPPTKVKFEYLEEKQIAESYIEDPEIFRRKKASLEKSQDDDTTKDSNELASKEESLVDH
;
A
#
# COMPACT_ATOMS: atom_id res chain seq x y z
N MET A 1 45.57 -11.25 -11.57
CA MET A 1 44.78 -10.74 -12.73
C MET A 1 43.58 -9.88 -12.33
N GLY A 2 42.84 -10.16 -11.25
CA GLY A 2 41.66 -9.37 -10.86
C GLY A 2 41.92 -7.88 -10.58
N LEU A 3 42.97 -7.55 -9.82
CA LEU A 3 43.31 -6.16 -9.46
C LEU A 3 43.67 -5.30 -10.68
N PHE A 4 44.50 -5.82 -11.59
CA PHE A 4 44.87 -5.15 -12.84
C PHE A 4 43.68 -4.93 -13.76
N LYS A 5 42.74 -5.89 -13.83
CA LYS A 5 41.51 -5.75 -14.63
C LYS A 5 40.59 -4.67 -14.04
N THR A 6 40.48 -4.60 -12.71
CA THR A 6 39.71 -3.56 -12.01
C THR A 6 40.33 -2.16 -12.18
N ILE A 7 41.67 -2.05 -12.08
CA ILE A 7 42.40 -0.79 -12.27
C ILE A 7 42.32 -0.33 -13.73
N ALA A 8 42.51 -1.23 -14.69
CA ALA A 8 42.43 -0.88 -16.11
C ALA A 8 41.00 -0.48 -16.52
N ALA A 9 39.98 -1.25 -16.10
CA ALA A 9 38.59 -0.93 -16.42
C ALA A 9 38.10 0.35 -15.72
N GLY A 10 38.41 0.51 -14.44
CA GLY A 10 38.09 1.72 -13.66
C GLY A 10 38.85 2.95 -14.17
N GLY A 11 40.13 2.80 -14.49
CA GLY A 11 40.98 3.88 -15.03
C GLY A 11 40.54 4.36 -16.41
N GLN A 12 40.18 3.44 -17.31
CA GLN A 12 39.69 3.79 -18.66
C GLN A 12 38.35 4.53 -18.61
N THR A 13 37.41 4.08 -17.78
CA THR A 13 36.12 4.77 -17.61
C THR A 13 36.31 6.19 -17.05
N TRP A 14 37.24 6.38 -16.11
CA TRP A 14 37.54 7.68 -15.53
C TRP A 14 38.25 8.62 -16.53
N ALA A 15 39.25 8.12 -17.25
CA ALA A 15 39.94 8.89 -18.30
C ALA A 15 38.99 9.34 -19.42
N HIS A 16 38.04 8.47 -19.81
CA HIS A 16 37.00 8.81 -20.77
C HIS A 16 36.08 9.94 -20.26
N ARG A 17 35.65 9.88 -18.99
CA ARG A 17 34.83 10.94 -18.37
C ARG A 17 35.55 12.29 -18.35
N ILE A 18 36.86 12.31 -18.10
CA ILE A 18 37.67 13.53 -18.14
C ILE A 18 37.77 14.08 -19.57
N ARG A 19 37.97 13.22 -20.57
CA ARG A 19 37.98 13.64 -21.98
C ARG A 19 36.65 14.26 -22.39
N MET A 20 35.52 13.64 -22.04
CA MET A 20 34.18 14.19 -22.30
C MET A 20 33.94 15.52 -21.58
N LEU A 21 34.36 15.63 -20.31
CA LEU A 21 34.27 16.90 -19.57
C LEU A 21 35.07 18.01 -20.25
N ARG A 22 36.29 17.70 -20.72
CA ARG A 22 37.13 18.65 -21.47
C ARG A 22 36.45 19.09 -22.77
N GLN A 23 35.74 18.20 -23.46
CA GLN A 23 34.97 18.56 -24.67
C GLN A 23 33.80 19.50 -24.35
N VAL A 24 33.01 19.21 -23.30
CA VAL A 24 31.89 20.07 -22.88
C VAL A 24 32.39 21.45 -22.48
N ILE A 25 33.51 21.53 -21.74
CA ILE A 25 34.14 22.80 -21.36
C ILE A 25 34.62 23.56 -22.61
N LYS A 26 35.26 22.88 -23.57
CA LYS A 26 35.69 23.50 -24.84
C LYS A 26 34.52 24.06 -25.64
N ILE A 27 33.41 23.32 -25.75
CA ILE A 27 32.21 23.77 -26.46
C ILE A 27 31.60 24.98 -25.73
N GLY A 28 31.42 24.90 -24.41
CA GLY A 28 30.90 26.02 -23.62
C GLY A 28 31.77 27.28 -23.74
N PHE A 29 33.09 27.11 -23.75
CA PHE A 29 34.05 28.19 -23.99
C PHE A 29 33.85 28.82 -25.37
N LEU A 30 33.81 28.00 -26.44
CA LEU A 30 33.67 28.47 -27.82
C LEU A 30 32.33 29.23 -28.03
N VAL A 31 31.24 28.71 -27.47
CA VAL A 31 29.91 29.36 -27.52
C VAL A 31 29.92 30.71 -26.78
N ALA A 32 30.66 30.84 -25.68
CA ALA A 32 30.78 32.09 -24.94
C ALA A 32 31.72 33.12 -25.62
N VAL A 33 32.73 32.66 -26.37
CA VAL A 33 33.68 33.55 -27.08
C VAL A 33 33.01 34.32 -28.21
N VAL A 34 32.16 33.68 -29.02
CA VAL A 34 31.52 34.32 -30.19
C VAL A 34 30.77 35.62 -29.85
N PRO A 35 29.80 35.64 -28.89
CA PRO A 35 29.10 36.87 -28.53
C PRO A 35 30.03 37.89 -27.85
N THR A 36 31.07 37.42 -27.14
CA THR A 36 32.05 38.30 -26.49
C THR A 36 32.91 39.04 -27.51
N LEU A 37 33.39 38.34 -28.55
CA LEU A 37 34.13 38.95 -29.66
C LEU A 37 33.24 39.85 -30.52
N ALA A 38 31.98 39.47 -30.75
CA ALA A 38 31.02 40.32 -31.44
C ALA A 38 30.79 41.63 -30.68
N TYR A 39 30.65 41.58 -29.35
CA TYR A 39 30.53 42.76 -28.50
C TYR A 39 31.79 43.64 -28.54
N LEU A 40 32.99 43.06 -28.42
CA LEU A 40 34.24 43.82 -28.51
C LEU A 40 34.46 44.41 -29.90
N GLY A 41 34.14 43.67 -30.96
CA GLY A 41 34.21 44.14 -32.34
C GLY A 41 33.23 45.29 -32.60
N TRP A 42 32.00 45.18 -32.11
CA TRP A 42 31.02 46.26 -32.16
C TRP A 42 31.48 47.48 -31.36
N PHE A 43 32.03 47.28 -30.16
CA PHE A 43 32.58 48.37 -29.34
C PHE A 43 33.69 49.10 -30.12
N LEU A 44 34.69 48.39 -30.64
CA LEU A 44 35.77 48.97 -31.42
C LEU A 44 35.24 49.68 -32.68
N TYR A 45 34.28 49.08 -33.37
CA TYR A 45 33.66 49.69 -34.56
C TYR A 45 32.88 50.98 -34.23
N SER A 46 32.24 51.04 -33.06
CA SER A 46 31.46 52.21 -32.60
C SER A 46 32.31 53.40 -32.17
N GLN A 47 33.64 53.24 -32.08
CA GLN A 47 34.54 54.26 -31.57
C GLN A 47 34.82 55.34 -32.62
N PRO A 48 34.80 56.64 -32.24
CA PRO A 48 35.08 57.73 -33.17
C PRO A 48 36.46 57.59 -33.82
N ILE A 49 36.56 57.88 -35.12
CA ILE A 49 37.82 57.71 -35.88
C ILE A 49 38.97 58.57 -35.32
N GLU A 50 38.63 59.67 -34.66
CA GLU A 50 39.58 60.58 -34.01
C GLU A 50 40.33 59.90 -32.86
N ASN A 51 39.77 58.87 -32.20
CA ASN A 51 40.47 58.08 -31.18
C ASN A 51 41.64 57.28 -31.80
N TYR A 52 41.39 56.65 -32.95
CA TYR A 52 42.42 55.92 -33.70
C TYR A 52 43.50 56.87 -34.25
N LYS A 53 43.09 58.02 -34.81
CA LYS A 53 44.02 59.06 -35.26
C LYS A 53 44.88 59.59 -34.11
N ALA A 54 44.29 59.87 -32.94
CA ALA A 54 45.04 60.31 -31.76
C ALA A 54 46.03 59.25 -31.27
N PHE A 55 45.67 57.97 -31.31
CA PHE A 55 46.56 56.86 -30.96
C PHE A 55 47.77 56.77 -31.91
N TYR A 56 47.53 56.90 -33.23
CA TYR A 56 48.59 56.92 -34.25
C TYR A 56 49.57 58.10 -34.05
N TYR A 57 49.05 59.33 -33.91
CA TYR A 57 49.91 60.51 -33.72
C TYR A 57 50.62 60.53 -32.37
N PHE A 58 50.01 59.97 -31.32
CA PHE A 58 50.68 59.76 -30.02
C PHE A 58 51.89 58.82 -30.15
N GLY A 59 51.73 57.71 -30.87
CA GLY A 59 52.83 56.76 -31.16
C GLY A 59 53.94 57.40 -32.00
N MET A 60 53.57 58.08 -33.09
CA MET A 60 54.51 58.82 -33.94
C MET A 60 55.30 59.87 -33.15
N ALA A 61 54.63 60.64 -32.27
CA ALA A 61 55.30 61.63 -31.45
C ALA A 61 56.24 61.02 -30.40
N LYS A 62 55.90 59.86 -29.82
CA LYS A 62 56.74 59.14 -28.86
C LYS A 62 58.01 58.57 -29.50
N ILE A 63 57.92 58.09 -30.75
CA ILE A 63 59.03 57.42 -31.45
C ILE A 63 59.89 58.43 -32.23
N SER A 64 59.35 59.59 -32.62
CA SER A 64 60.10 60.60 -33.38
C SER A 64 61.25 61.21 -32.58
N PHE A 65 62.41 61.31 -33.23
CA PHE A 65 63.60 62.01 -32.74
C PHE A 65 63.58 63.52 -33.04
N GLU A 66 62.58 64.01 -33.80
CA GLU A 66 62.43 65.42 -34.14
C GLU A 66 61.64 66.20 -33.07
N GLU A 67 62.00 67.47 -32.82
CA GLU A 67 61.27 68.36 -31.90
C GLU A 67 59.85 68.72 -32.36
N LYS A 68 59.57 68.57 -33.66
CA LYS A 68 58.26 68.84 -34.26
C LYS A 68 57.78 67.63 -35.03
N VAL A 69 56.53 67.24 -34.83
CA VAL A 69 55.89 66.12 -35.52
C VAL A 69 54.98 66.66 -36.62
N ALA A 70 55.06 66.09 -37.81
CA ALA A 70 54.15 66.41 -38.90
C ALA A 70 52.79 65.74 -38.67
N VAL A 71 51.72 66.55 -38.62
CA VAL A 71 50.35 66.09 -38.45
C VAL A 71 49.49 66.67 -39.56
N ASP A 72 48.53 65.91 -40.06
CA ASP A 72 47.52 66.41 -41.00
C ASP A 72 46.66 67.50 -40.33
N ALA A 73 46.51 68.67 -40.95
CA ALA A 73 45.84 69.82 -40.36
C ALA A 73 44.37 69.55 -40.04
N GLN A 74 43.67 68.78 -40.89
CA GLN A 74 42.28 68.42 -40.66
C GLN A 74 42.14 67.44 -39.49
N SER A 75 42.95 66.39 -39.47
CA SER A 75 43.00 65.41 -38.38
C SER A 75 43.40 66.05 -37.05
N TRP A 76 44.31 67.03 -37.07
CA TRP A 76 44.69 67.79 -35.88
C TRP A 76 43.52 68.64 -35.34
N LYS A 77 42.76 69.31 -36.22
CA LYS A 77 41.56 70.07 -35.84
C LYS A 77 40.46 69.17 -35.26
N GLU A 78 40.31 67.96 -35.77
CA GLU A 78 39.36 66.95 -35.29
C GLU A 78 39.76 66.39 -33.91
N ILE A 79 41.04 66.07 -33.69
CA ILE A 79 41.56 65.55 -32.41
C ILE A 79 41.43 66.58 -31.29
N GLN A 80 41.61 67.87 -31.60
CA GLN A 80 41.51 68.99 -30.65
C GLN A 80 40.08 69.29 -30.17
N ARG A 81 39.05 68.72 -30.80
CA ARG A 81 37.66 68.91 -30.35
C ARG A 81 37.48 68.33 -28.94
N PRO A 82 36.76 69.03 -28.04
CA PRO A 82 36.59 68.58 -26.66
C PRO A 82 35.89 67.22 -26.58
N LEU A 83 36.34 66.39 -25.65
CA LEU A 83 35.73 65.08 -25.34
C LEU A 83 34.29 65.32 -24.82
N ARG A 84 33.28 65.14 -25.66
CA ARG A 84 31.87 65.23 -25.23
C ARG A 84 31.52 64.00 -24.39
N LYS A 85 31.17 64.20 -23.12
CA LYS A 85 30.57 63.16 -22.27
C LYS A 85 29.13 62.89 -22.72
N ASN A 86 28.81 61.62 -23.00
CA ASN A 86 27.47 61.02 -23.07
C ASN A 86 26.36 61.82 -23.77
N GLN A 87 25.98 61.40 -24.98
CA GLN A 87 24.59 61.55 -25.44
C GLN A 87 24.03 60.17 -25.77
N LYS A 88 23.04 59.75 -24.98
CA LYS A 88 22.14 58.63 -25.28
C LYS A 88 21.50 58.86 -26.66
N ASN A 89 21.44 57.80 -27.45
CA ASN A 89 20.57 57.62 -28.62
C ASN A 89 20.70 58.64 -29.76
N SER A 90 21.43 58.26 -30.82
CA SER A 90 20.86 58.26 -32.17
C SER A 90 21.70 57.35 -33.07
N ILE A 91 21.12 56.21 -33.43
CA ILE A 91 21.54 55.45 -34.61
C ILE A 91 21.23 56.37 -35.80
N ASN A 92 22.27 56.96 -36.40
CA ASN A 92 22.20 57.40 -37.79
C ASN A 92 23.36 56.76 -38.52
N THR A 93 22.99 55.67 -39.18
CA THR A 93 23.69 54.97 -40.23
C THR A 93 24.31 55.98 -41.20
N THR A 94 25.63 56.07 -41.20
CA THR A 94 26.37 56.51 -42.39
C THR A 94 27.46 55.48 -42.64
N SER A 95 27.21 54.69 -43.67
CA SER A 95 28.16 53.84 -44.36
C SER A 95 29.50 54.55 -44.53
N ASN A 96 30.55 54.04 -43.93
CA ASN A 96 31.90 54.21 -44.44
C ASN A 96 32.65 52.91 -44.18
N ILE A 97 32.60 52.04 -45.18
CA ILE A 97 33.59 51.00 -45.38
C ILE A 97 34.91 51.73 -45.58
N VAL A 98 35.86 51.58 -44.66
CA VAL A 98 37.22 52.07 -44.85
C VAL A 98 38.09 50.85 -45.09
N SER A 99 38.46 50.62 -46.36
CA SER A 99 39.54 49.71 -46.68
C SER A 99 40.83 50.25 -46.10
N ALA A 100 41.73 49.38 -45.61
CA ALA A 100 43.04 49.79 -45.10
C ALA A 100 43.86 50.59 -46.12
N SER A 101 43.57 50.46 -47.42
CA SER A 101 44.13 51.27 -48.50
C SER A 101 43.68 52.74 -48.49
N GLN A 102 42.46 53.06 -48.04
CA GLN A 102 41.95 54.44 -48.00
C GLN A 102 42.51 55.27 -46.84
N ILE A 103 43.09 54.62 -45.82
CA ILE A 103 43.80 55.33 -44.74
C ILE A 103 45.10 55.93 -45.28
N ASN A 104 45.75 55.29 -46.25
CA ASN A 104 47.06 55.74 -46.73
C ASN A 104 46.95 56.86 -47.79
N ASP A 105 45.92 56.83 -48.65
CA ASP A 105 45.83 57.73 -49.82
C ASP A 105 45.15 59.09 -49.56
N ARG A 106 44.63 59.36 -48.36
CA ARG A 106 44.12 60.70 -47.97
C ARG A 106 45.18 61.63 -47.35
N PHE A 107 46.42 61.17 -47.20
CA PHE A 107 47.51 61.98 -46.65
C PHE A 107 48.28 62.77 -47.72
N LYS A 108 47.56 63.55 -48.54
CA LYS A 108 48.19 64.54 -49.42
C LYS A 108 47.64 65.94 -49.18
N ASN A 109 48.56 66.77 -48.67
CA ASN A 109 48.64 68.23 -48.78
C ASN A 109 47.72 69.08 -47.88
N ASN A 110 47.91 68.98 -46.56
CA ASN A 110 48.06 70.14 -45.66
C ASN A 110 48.66 69.72 -44.31
N THR A 111 49.95 69.38 -44.29
CA THR A 111 50.67 68.97 -43.07
C THR A 111 51.20 70.17 -42.29
N ILE A 112 50.89 70.21 -40.99
CA ILE A 112 51.40 71.22 -40.06
C ILE A 112 52.43 70.59 -39.12
N LYS A 113 53.55 71.27 -38.90
CA LYS A 113 54.59 70.86 -37.95
C LYS A 113 54.29 71.43 -36.57
N ILE A 114 53.96 70.57 -35.61
CA ILE A 114 53.59 70.96 -34.24
C ILE A 114 54.66 70.45 -33.27
N LYS A 115 54.97 71.24 -32.23
CA LYS A 115 55.88 70.82 -31.16
C LYS A 115 55.46 69.48 -30.58
N LYS A 116 56.41 68.56 -30.47
CA LYS A 116 56.21 67.19 -29.98
C LYS A 116 55.48 67.15 -28.65
N GLU A 117 55.81 68.04 -27.72
CA GLU A 117 55.19 68.11 -26.39
C GLU A 117 53.70 68.41 -26.48
N ARG A 118 53.30 69.29 -27.42
CA ARG A 118 51.91 69.67 -27.64
C ARG A 118 51.12 68.54 -28.32
N VAL A 119 51.74 67.79 -29.23
CA VAL A 119 51.14 66.58 -29.83
C VAL A 119 50.93 65.51 -28.77
N ILE A 120 51.93 65.29 -27.91
CA ILE A 120 51.83 64.34 -26.80
C ILE A 120 50.72 64.75 -25.83
N ASP A 121 50.67 65.99 -25.31
CA ASP A 121 49.65 66.38 -24.32
C ASP A 121 48.21 66.25 -24.85
N VAL A 122 47.97 66.72 -26.08
CA VAL A 122 46.63 66.67 -26.70
C VAL A 122 46.22 65.23 -27.00
N CYS A 123 47.09 64.44 -27.62
CA CYS A 123 46.77 63.06 -27.95
C CYS A 123 46.72 62.16 -26.70
N GLN A 124 47.56 62.41 -25.68
CA GLN A 124 47.60 61.64 -24.44
C GLN A 124 46.26 61.67 -23.71
N LYS A 125 45.61 62.85 -23.62
CA LYS A 125 44.29 62.99 -22.97
C LYS A 125 43.22 62.13 -23.65
N ARG A 126 43.20 62.13 -24.99
CA ARG A 126 42.24 61.34 -25.78
C ARG A 126 42.57 59.85 -25.77
N VAL A 127 43.86 59.48 -25.83
CA VAL A 127 44.35 58.10 -25.71
C VAL A 127 44.04 57.52 -24.33
N SER A 128 44.27 58.27 -23.24
CA SER A 128 43.96 57.80 -21.88
C SER A 128 42.46 57.60 -21.68
N PHE A 129 41.63 58.48 -22.24
CA PHE A 129 40.17 58.34 -22.21
C PHE A 129 39.72 57.09 -22.98
N PHE A 130 40.22 56.90 -24.20
CA PHE A 130 39.93 55.73 -25.01
C PHE A 130 40.38 54.42 -24.33
N LEU A 131 41.57 54.41 -23.70
CA LEU A 131 42.05 53.25 -22.93
C LEU A 131 41.16 52.95 -21.71
N GLN A 132 40.63 53.97 -21.04
CA GLN A 132 39.67 53.78 -19.96
C GLN A 132 38.35 53.18 -20.46
N GLU A 133 37.79 53.67 -21.57
CA GLU A 133 36.59 53.10 -22.18
C GLU A 133 36.82 51.66 -22.65
N LEU A 134 37.99 51.38 -23.25
CA LEU A 134 38.39 50.03 -23.64
C LEU A 134 38.50 49.09 -22.43
N LEU A 135 39.03 49.56 -21.30
CA LEU A 135 39.09 48.78 -20.05
C LEU A 135 37.68 48.49 -19.50
N VAL A 136 36.76 49.45 -19.57
CA VAL A 136 35.36 49.25 -19.16
C VAL A 136 34.66 48.24 -20.07
N ALA A 137 34.84 48.37 -21.39
CA ALA A 137 34.33 47.43 -22.37
C ALA A 137 34.92 46.03 -22.17
N ALA A 138 36.22 45.90 -21.90
CA ALA A 138 36.87 44.63 -21.60
C ALA A 138 36.31 43.97 -20.33
N LYS A 139 36.06 44.76 -19.27
CA LYS A 139 35.40 44.26 -18.04
C LYS A 139 33.97 43.78 -18.32
N LEU A 140 33.21 44.50 -19.14
CA LEU A 140 31.85 44.12 -19.51
C LEU A 140 31.83 42.89 -20.42
N ALA A 141 32.78 42.80 -21.36
CA ALA A 141 33.00 41.61 -22.19
C ALA A 141 33.32 40.38 -21.34
N GLY A 142 34.19 40.53 -20.32
CA GLY A 142 34.48 39.47 -19.36
C GLY A 142 33.25 39.01 -18.57
N LYS A 143 32.39 39.94 -18.14
CA LYS A 143 31.11 39.61 -17.48
C LYS A 143 30.16 38.87 -18.43
N ASN A 144 30.03 39.32 -19.68
CA ASN A 144 29.20 38.67 -20.69
C ASN A 144 29.70 37.25 -20.96
N PHE A 145 31.01 37.08 -21.13
CA PHE A 145 31.64 35.77 -21.30
C PHE A 145 31.29 34.82 -20.16
N LEU A 146 31.46 35.25 -18.91
CA LEU A 146 31.11 34.46 -17.72
C LEU A 146 29.62 34.09 -17.71
N ALA A 147 28.72 35.03 -18.01
CA ALA A 147 27.29 34.79 -18.04
C ALA A 147 26.89 33.75 -19.10
N PHE A 148 27.38 33.90 -20.34
CA PHE A 148 27.11 32.93 -21.41
C PHE A 148 27.70 31.55 -21.10
N PHE A 149 28.93 31.50 -20.57
CA PHE A 149 29.56 30.25 -20.16
C PHE A 149 28.77 29.54 -19.06
N SER A 150 28.34 30.26 -18.02
CA SER A 150 27.50 29.72 -16.95
C SER A 150 26.15 29.23 -17.46
N LEU A 151 25.49 29.96 -18.36
CA LEU A 151 24.22 29.55 -18.95
C LEU A 151 24.36 28.27 -19.78
N CYS A 152 25.44 28.14 -20.57
CA CYS A 152 25.78 26.90 -21.26
C CYS A 152 25.99 25.73 -20.28
N MET A 153 26.71 25.96 -19.17
CA MET A 153 26.92 24.91 -18.16
C MET A 153 25.61 24.49 -17.48
N ILE A 154 24.75 25.44 -17.13
CA ILE A 154 23.41 25.16 -16.59
C ILE A 154 22.58 24.36 -17.59
N PHE A 155 22.62 24.71 -18.87
CA PHE A 155 21.94 23.97 -19.94
C PHE A 155 22.43 22.52 -20.03
N PHE A 156 23.75 22.28 -20.05
CA PHE A 156 24.31 20.93 -20.08
C PHE A 156 23.98 20.12 -18.82
N LEU A 157 23.99 20.76 -17.63
CA LEU A 157 23.60 20.12 -16.37
C LEU A 157 22.12 19.74 -16.38
N TRP A 158 21.24 20.64 -16.84
CA TRP A 158 19.82 20.37 -16.96
C TRP A 158 19.53 19.26 -17.98
N ARG A 159 20.15 19.33 -19.16
CA ARG A 159 20.00 18.32 -20.21
C ARG A 159 20.49 16.95 -19.73
N GLY A 160 21.64 16.91 -19.06
CA GLY A 160 22.20 15.68 -18.47
C GLY A 160 21.28 15.08 -17.40
N LYS A 161 20.65 15.91 -16.55
CA LYS A 161 19.64 15.44 -15.59
C LYS A 161 18.41 14.87 -16.28
N LYS A 162 17.93 15.51 -17.36
CA LYS A 162 16.74 15.05 -18.10
C LYS A 162 16.99 13.72 -18.83
N THR A 163 18.15 13.52 -19.44
CA THR A 163 18.51 12.27 -20.14
C THR A 163 18.65 11.08 -19.19
N LYS A 164 19.00 11.31 -17.92
CA LYS A 164 19.12 10.24 -16.90
C LYS A 164 17.82 9.87 -16.19
N GLN A 165 16.72 10.60 -16.43
CA GLN A 165 15.45 10.27 -15.78
C GLN A 165 14.84 9.02 -16.40
N LYS A 166 14.44 8.08 -15.55
CA LYS A 166 13.69 6.89 -15.96
C LYS A 166 12.33 7.35 -16.46
N GLU A 167 12.02 7.06 -17.71
CA GLU A 167 10.73 7.40 -18.29
C GLU A 167 9.71 6.32 -17.87
N PHE A 168 8.61 6.75 -17.27
CA PHE A 168 7.49 5.86 -16.94
C PHE A 168 6.69 5.58 -18.21
N ILE A 169 6.50 4.29 -18.52
CA ILE A 169 5.71 3.87 -19.69
C ILE A 169 4.30 3.51 -19.25
N SER A 170 4.17 2.55 -18.34
CA SER A 170 2.88 1.98 -17.94
C SER A 170 2.95 1.30 -16.56
N GLY A 171 1.78 0.99 -15.99
CA GLY A 171 1.66 0.31 -14.70
C GLY A 171 1.27 1.23 -13.55
N SER A 172 1.48 0.76 -12.30
CA SER A 172 1.06 1.48 -11.09
C SER A 172 2.25 1.80 -10.19
N PRO A 173 2.97 2.93 -10.41
CA PRO A 173 4.18 3.22 -9.66
C PRO A 173 3.89 3.47 -8.19
N LEU A 174 4.79 3.02 -7.30
CA LEU A 174 4.68 3.33 -5.88
C LEU A 174 4.67 4.85 -5.67
N LEU A 175 3.61 5.35 -5.05
CA LEU A 175 3.40 6.77 -4.80
C LEU A 175 3.62 7.07 -3.31
N SER A 176 4.04 8.30 -2.99
CA SER A 176 4.14 8.74 -1.59
C SER A 176 2.75 8.99 -0.98
N PRO A 177 2.52 8.70 0.31
CA PRO A 177 1.22 8.85 0.97
C PRO A 177 0.57 10.22 0.79
N TRP A 178 1.36 11.30 0.93
CA TRP A 178 0.84 12.66 0.84
C TRP A 178 0.31 12.98 -0.56
N ARG A 179 1.02 12.56 -1.61
CA ARG A 179 0.57 12.74 -3.01
C ARG A 179 -0.70 11.95 -3.27
N LEU A 180 -0.82 10.74 -2.72
CA LEU A 180 -2.00 9.91 -2.92
C LEU A 180 -3.21 10.54 -2.23
N LYS A 181 -3.03 10.93 -0.97
CA LYS A 181 -4.05 11.64 -0.19
C LYS A 181 -4.51 12.91 -0.91
N LEU A 182 -3.58 13.74 -1.36
CA LEU A 182 -3.90 14.97 -2.11
C LEU A 182 -4.70 14.65 -3.38
N ASN A 183 -4.27 13.65 -4.17
CA ASN A 183 -4.97 13.23 -5.39
C ASN A 183 -6.39 12.72 -5.10
N LEU A 184 -6.61 12.01 -4.00
CA LEU A 184 -7.93 11.52 -3.61
C LEU A 184 -8.85 12.67 -3.19
N HIS A 185 -8.36 13.64 -2.42
CA HIS A 185 -9.15 14.81 -2.05
C HIS A 185 -9.47 15.70 -3.25
N LEU A 186 -8.49 16.00 -4.10
CA LEU A 186 -8.70 16.83 -5.31
C LEU A 186 -9.69 16.22 -6.29
N LYS A 187 -9.81 14.88 -6.32
CA LYS A 187 -10.77 14.16 -7.16
C LYS A 187 -12.09 13.85 -6.44
N PHE A 188 -12.32 14.36 -5.23
CA PHE A 188 -13.50 14.05 -4.40
C PHE A 188 -13.72 12.55 -4.17
N LYS A 189 -12.62 11.79 -4.13
CA LYS A 189 -12.58 10.33 -4.00
C LYS A 189 -12.14 9.86 -2.59
N ALA A 190 -11.87 10.77 -1.67
CA ALA A 190 -11.49 10.42 -0.30
C ALA A 190 -12.73 10.01 0.53
N SER A 191 -12.68 8.83 1.13
CA SER A 191 -13.59 8.38 2.18
C SER A 191 -13.27 9.07 3.52
N ASP A 192 -14.20 9.01 4.45
CA ASP A 192 -14.01 9.42 5.84
C ASP A 192 -13.09 8.45 6.61
N LEU A 193 -13.19 7.16 6.28
CA LEU A 193 -12.34 6.09 6.79
C LEU A 193 -10.93 6.14 6.21
N LYS A 194 -9.93 5.81 7.03
CA LYS A 194 -8.51 5.89 6.70
C LYS A 194 -7.72 4.67 7.19
N ILE A 195 -6.68 4.31 6.45
CA ILE A 195 -5.66 3.32 6.84
C ILE A 195 -4.29 4.00 6.78
N GLY A 196 -3.58 4.04 7.91
CA GLY A 196 -2.25 4.65 8.00
C GLY A 196 -2.23 6.12 7.54
N GLY A 197 -3.29 6.87 7.87
CA GLY A 197 -3.48 8.28 7.50
C GLY A 197 -3.91 8.54 6.05
N VAL A 198 -4.00 7.51 5.20
CA VAL A 198 -4.49 7.59 3.82
C VAL A 198 -5.99 7.26 3.79
N PRO A 199 -6.84 8.12 3.21
CA PRO A 199 -8.27 7.83 3.11
C PRO A 199 -8.52 6.63 2.20
N LEU A 200 -9.50 5.80 2.58
CA LEU A 200 -10.08 4.80 1.70
C LEU A 200 -10.80 5.48 0.53
N LEU A 201 -11.21 4.68 -0.45
CA LEU A 201 -11.86 5.19 -1.65
C LEU A 201 -13.36 5.38 -1.38
N LYS A 202 -13.86 6.60 -1.57
CA LYS A 202 -15.26 6.96 -1.29
C LYS A 202 -16.24 6.05 -2.04
N GLY A 203 -17.21 5.47 -1.32
CA GLY A 203 -18.22 4.59 -1.89
C GLY A 203 -17.71 3.19 -2.25
N LYS A 204 -16.46 2.87 -1.90
CA LYS A 204 -15.81 1.58 -2.16
C LYS A 204 -15.49 0.83 -0.86
N ASP A 205 -16.00 1.31 0.27
CA ASP A 205 -15.92 0.62 1.56
C ASP A 205 -16.42 -0.82 1.50
N PRO A 206 -17.50 -1.17 0.76
CA PRO A 206 -17.95 -2.57 0.65
C PRO A 206 -17.01 -3.51 -0.12
N GLU A 207 -15.92 -3.03 -0.73
CA GLU A 207 -14.99 -3.86 -1.53
C GLU A 207 -13.95 -4.61 -0.70
N HIS A 208 -14.21 -4.82 0.60
CA HIS A 208 -13.44 -5.66 1.52
C HIS A 208 -11.98 -5.23 1.74
N ILE A 209 -11.41 -5.72 2.84
CA ILE A 209 -10.06 -5.39 3.27
C ILE A 209 -9.33 -6.67 3.64
N MET A 210 -8.21 -6.95 2.98
CA MET A 210 -7.31 -8.03 3.34
C MET A 210 -6.07 -7.46 4.04
N ILE A 211 -5.77 -7.93 5.25
CA ILE A 211 -4.63 -7.51 6.06
C ILE A 211 -3.69 -8.70 6.27
N THR A 212 -2.48 -8.65 5.72
CA THR A 212 -1.51 -9.74 5.85
C THR A 212 -0.21 -9.28 6.50
N GLY A 213 0.49 -10.19 7.18
CA GLY A 213 1.81 -9.90 7.76
C GLY A 213 2.15 -10.77 8.96
N CYS A 214 3.44 -10.87 9.27
CA CYS A 214 3.91 -11.68 10.39
C CYS A 214 3.42 -11.16 11.76
N THR A 215 3.60 -11.96 12.81
CA THR A 215 3.26 -11.61 14.19
C THR A 215 3.96 -10.31 14.62
N ARG A 216 3.26 -9.45 15.39
CA ARG A 216 3.75 -8.14 15.86
C ARG A 216 4.15 -7.13 14.77
N SER A 217 3.75 -7.35 13.51
CA SER A 217 4.03 -6.41 12.42
C SER A 217 3.17 -5.14 12.41
N GLY A 218 1.99 -5.17 13.06
CA GLY A 218 1.07 -4.03 13.15
C GLY A 218 -0.38 -4.28 12.72
N LYS A 219 -0.75 -5.52 12.37
CA LYS A 219 -2.11 -5.88 11.92
C LYS A 219 -3.20 -5.48 12.92
N THR A 220 -3.10 -5.92 14.17
CA THR A 220 -4.07 -5.59 15.24
C THR A 220 -4.17 -4.07 15.43
N ASN A 221 -3.05 -3.34 15.36
CA ASN A 221 -3.04 -1.88 15.43
C ASN A 221 -3.78 -1.21 14.25
N CYS A 222 -3.64 -1.76 13.04
CA CYS A 222 -4.43 -1.32 11.88
C CYS A 222 -5.92 -1.54 12.09
N MET A 223 -6.31 -2.69 12.65
CA MET A 223 -7.71 -3.00 12.95
C MET A 223 -8.28 -2.11 14.05
N ARG A 224 -7.55 -1.85 15.14
CA ARG A 224 -7.95 -0.88 16.17
C ARG A 224 -8.26 0.49 15.57
N GLY A 225 -7.36 0.99 14.73
CA GLY A 225 -7.55 2.27 14.05
C GLY A 225 -8.79 2.27 13.15
N LEU A 226 -9.10 1.16 12.50
CA LEU A 226 -10.32 1.02 11.68
C LEU A 226 -11.58 0.90 12.54
N LEU A 227 -11.58 0.06 13.58
CA LEU A 227 -12.70 -0.16 14.49
C LEU A 227 -13.13 1.14 15.19
N LYS A 228 -12.17 1.97 15.63
CA LYS A 228 -12.45 3.33 16.14
C LYS A 228 -13.25 4.18 15.17
N GLN A 229 -12.87 4.14 13.89
CA GLN A 229 -13.53 4.92 12.85
C GLN A 229 -14.90 4.34 12.49
N ILE A 230 -15.05 3.00 12.49
CA ILE A 230 -16.33 2.31 12.29
C ILE A 230 -17.33 2.71 13.38
N ARG A 231 -16.92 2.62 14.66
CA ARG A 231 -17.73 3.05 15.81
C ARG A 231 -18.10 4.52 15.72
N ALA A 232 -17.13 5.40 15.44
CA ALA A 232 -17.38 6.84 15.30
C ALA A 232 -18.32 7.20 14.14
N ARG A 233 -18.38 6.35 13.10
CA ARG A 233 -19.32 6.51 11.98
C ARG A 233 -20.73 6.03 12.31
N GLY A 234 -20.91 5.27 13.40
CA GLY A 234 -22.18 4.66 13.78
C GLY A 234 -22.56 3.45 12.92
N ASP A 235 -21.58 2.77 12.33
CA ASP A 235 -21.80 1.52 11.63
C ASP A 235 -21.81 0.35 12.61
N ARG A 236 -22.57 -0.70 12.29
CA ARG A 236 -22.55 -1.96 13.05
C ARG A 236 -21.34 -2.81 12.66
N ALA A 237 -20.84 -3.60 13.61
CA ALA A 237 -19.70 -4.49 13.39
C ALA A 237 -19.89 -5.86 14.06
N VAL A 238 -19.56 -6.92 13.35
CA VAL A 238 -19.34 -8.27 13.88
C VAL A 238 -17.84 -8.46 14.00
N ILE A 239 -17.35 -8.74 15.21
CA ILE A 239 -15.92 -8.79 15.53
C ILE A 239 -15.58 -10.17 16.07
N VAL A 240 -14.79 -10.93 15.32
CA VAL A 240 -14.20 -12.18 15.79
C VAL A 240 -12.95 -11.86 16.59
N ASP A 241 -13.02 -12.05 17.90
CA ASP A 241 -11.93 -11.81 18.84
C ASP A 241 -11.52 -13.11 19.54
N THR A 242 -10.45 -13.73 19.05
CA THR A 242 -9.91 -14.96 19.65
C THR A 242 -8.89 -14.72 20.76
N THR A 243 -8.68 -13.46 21.13
CA THR A 243 -7.67 -13.04 22.11
C THR A 243 -8.26 -12.34 23.33
N GLY A 244 -9.49 -11.82 23.22
CA GLY A 244 -10.12 -10.95 24.21
C GLY A 244 -9.60 -9.51 24.18
N SER A 245 -8.69 -9.17 23.26
CA SER A 245 -8.09 -7.83 23.19
C SER A 245 -9.09 -6.79 22.68
N PHE A 246 -9.92 -7.11 21.69
CA PHE A 246 -10.93 -6.18 21.21
C PHE A 246 -12.10 -6.08 22.19
N VAL A 247 -12.46 -7.16 22.87
CA VAL A 247 -13.43 -7.10 23.97
C VAL A 247 -12.94 -6.11 25.03
N SER A 248 -11.70 -6.25 25.50
CA SER A 248 -11.18 -5.37 26.56
C SER A 248 -11.12 -3.88 26.16
N GLU A 249 -10.89 -3.60 24.88
CA GLU A 249 -10.64 -2.25 24.37
C GLU A 249 -11.90 -1.55 23.81
N PHE A 250 -12.92 -2.31 23.36
CA PHE A 250 -14.06 -1.75 22.61
C PHE A 250 -15.44 -2.22 23.09
N TYR A 251 -15.56 -3.24 23.94
CA TYR A 251 -16.87 -3.76 24.35
C TYR A 251 -17.54 -2.84 25.37
N GLU A 252 -18.74 -2.35 25.02
CA GLU A 252 -19.61 -1.57 25.89
C GLU A 252 -20.89 -2.37 26.19
N GLU A 253 -21.03 -2.89 27.42
CA GLU A 253 -22.09 -3.84 27.80
C GLU A 253 -23.52 -3.33 27.58
N GLU A 254 -23.75 -2.02 27.64
CA GLU A 254 -25.07 -1.41 27.42
C GLU A 254 -25.52 -1.44 25.95
N SER A 255 -24.58 -1.34 25.00
CA SER A 255 -24.88 -1.23 23.56
C SER A 255 -24.50 -2.47 22.75
N ASP A 256 -23.54 -3.25 23.24
CA ASP A 256 -22.89 -4.32 22.48
C ASP A 256 -23.31 -5.71 22.95
N ILE A 257 -23.22 -6.65 22.02
CA ILE A 257 -23.53 -8.06 22.26
C ILE A 257 -22.23 -8.85 22.34
N LEU A 258 -22.13 -9.71 23.36
CA LEU A 258 -21.01 -10.65 23.51
C LEU A 258 -21.52 -12.08 23.38
N MET A 259 -20.81 -12.89 22.61
CA MET A 259 -21.04 -14.32 22.46
C MET A 259 -19.78 -15.09 22.81
N ASN A 260 -19.82 -15.76 23.96
CA ASN A 260 -18.81 -16.69 24.45
C ASN A 260 -19.48 -17.53 25.53
N PRO A 261 -19.77 -18.82 25.30
CA PRO A 261 -20.60 -19.58 26.23
C PRO A 261 -19.91 -19.81 27.58
N TYR A 262 -18.63 -19.46 27.73
CA TYR A 262 -17.90 -19.50 29.00
C TYR A 262 -17.85 -18.15 29.72
N ASP A 263 -18.33 -17.07 29.08
CA ASP A 263 -18.32 -15.73 29.65
C ASP A 263 -19.69 -15.40 30.27
N LYS A 264 -19.69 -14.89 31.50
CA LYS A 264 -20.92 -14.51 32.22
C LYS A 264 -21.78 -13.49 31.46
N ARG A 265 -21.17 -12.64 30.64
CA ARG A 265 -21.85 -11.59 29.87
C ARG A 265 -22.50 -12.10 28.58
N SER A 266 -22.25 -13.36 28.22
CA SER A 266 -22.70 -13.91 26.94
C SER A 266 -24.21 -13.96 26.84
N LYS A 267 -24.73 -13.57 25.67
CA LYS A 267 -26.14 -13.84 25.37
C LYS A 267 -26.37 -15.35 25.20
N PRO A 268 -27.49 -15.89 25.71
CA PRO A 268 -27.85 -17.27 25.45
C PRO A 268 -28.27 -17.41 23.97
N TRP A 269 -27.91 -18.51 23.33
CA TRP A 269 -28.11 -18.71 21.89
C TRP A 269 -28.39 -20.18 21.62
N HIS A 270 -29.37 -20.46 20.76
CA HIS A 270 -29.69 -21.81 20.31
C HIS A 270 -29.70 -21.89 18.78
N PRO A 271 -29.24 -23.00 18.17
CA PRO A 271 -29.14 -23.10 16.70
C PRO A 271 -30.44 -22.84 15.93
N TRP A 272 -31.58 -23.34 16.43
CA TRP A 272 -32.85 -23.27 15.73
C TRP A 272 -33.46 -21.86 15.68
N CYS A 273 -33.00 -20.92 16.51
CA CYS A 273 -33.52 -19.54 16.48
C CYS A 273 -33.13 -18.76 15.22
N GLU A 274 -32.14 -19.24 14.46
CA GLU A 274 -31.61 -18.51 13.31
C GLU A 274 -32.37 -18.75 12.00
N CYS A 275 -33.18 -19.81 11.92
CA CYS A 275 -33.89 -20.18 10.69
C CYS A 275 -35.40 -20.33 10.92
N PRO A 276 -36.16 -19.22 11.07
CA PRO A 276 -37.61 -19.27 11.32
C PRO A 276 -38.42 -19.88 10.16
N HIS A 277 -37.83 -20.01 8.96
CA HIS A 277 -38.43 -20.62 7.78
C HIS A 277 -37.96 -22.06 7.52
N LEU A 278 -37.28 -22.69 8.47
CA LEU A 278 -36.76 -24.06 8.40
C LEU A 278 -35.63 -24.30 7.35
N ASP A 279 -34.97 -23.26 6.82
CA ASP A 279 -33.77 -23.44 5.97
C ASP A 279 -32.50 -23.66 6.82
N PHE A 280 -32.30 -24.89 7.30
CA PHE A 280 -31.17 -25.27 8.16
C PHE A 280 -29.95 -25.80 7.40
N GLU A 281 -30.01 -25.92 6.07
CA GLU A 281 -28.93 -26.49 5.26
C GLU A 281 -27.60 -25.75 5.47
N LYS A 282 -27.64 -24.41 5.41
CA LYS A 282 -26.42 -23.58 5.59
C LYS A 282 -25.88 -23.65 7.01
N LEU A 283 -26.77 -23.70 8.00
CA LEU A 283 -26.39 -23.79 9.40
C LEU A 283 -25.72 -25.14 9.68
N SER A 284 -26.33 -26.23 9.23
CA SER A 284 -25.77 -27.58 9.38
C SER A 284 -24.42 -27.74 8.67
N LEU A 285 -24.25 -27.15 7.48
CA LEU A 285 -22.96 -27.13 6.77
C LEU A 285 -21.89 -26.32 7.49
N SER A 286 -22.28 -25.29 8.26
CA SER A 286 -21.35 -24.48 9.05
C SER A 286 -20.90 -25.22 10.32
N PHE A 287 -21.74 -26.09 10.90
CA PHE A 287 -21.36 -26.96 12.02
C PHE A 287 -20.49 -28.14 11.56
N ILE A 288 -20.87 -28.76 10.45
CA ILE A 288 -20.23 -29.96 9.90
C ILE A 288 -19.75 -29.62 8.48
N PRO A 289 -18.57 -28.99 8.32
CA PRO A 289 -18.05 -28.59 7.02
C PRO A 289 -17.70 -29.79 6.13
N LYS A 290 -17.48 -29.55 4.83
CA LYS A 290 -16.97 -30.61 3.95
C LYS A 290 -15.48 -30.83 4.25
N PRO A 291 -14.97 -32.07 4.13
CA PRO A 291 -13.55 -32.35 4.29
C PRO A 291 -12.69 -31.47 3.37
N ALA A 292 -11.50 -31.09 3.85
CA ALA A 292 -10.60 -30.20 3.11
C ALA A 292 -9.95 -30.92 1.91
N ALA A 293 -9.69 -32.23 2.02
CA ALA A 293 -9.07 -33.03 0.99
C ALA A 293 -10.12 -33.78 0.13
N ARG A 294 -9.93 -33.75 -1.20
CA ARG A 294 -10.69 -34.62 -2.12
C ARG A 294 -10.29 -36.07 -1.87
N GLY A 295 -11.22 -36.88 -1.38
CA GLY A 295 -11.03 -38.33 -1.16
C GLY A 295 -11.06 -38.79 0.30
N GLU A 296 -11.22 -37.87 1.28
CA GLU A 296 -11.63 -38.26 2.64
C GLU A 296 -13.13 -38.62 2.66
N ASP A 297 -13.53 -39.51 3.59
CA ASP A 297 -14.89 -40.10 3.67
C ASP A 297 -16.00 -39.05 3.90
N ASP A 298 -16.44 -38.42 2.80
CA ASP A 298 -17.56 -37.48 2.73
C ASP A 298 -18.86 -38.11 3.26
N PHE A 299 -18.98 -39.44 3.20
CA PHE A 299 -20.13 -40.19 3.68
C PHE A 299 -20.47 -39.92 5.16
N PHE A 300 -19.51 -40.08 6.08
CA PHE A 300 -19.81 -39.94 7.52
C PHE A 300 -20.17 -38.50 7.89
N SER A 301 -19.51 -37.53 7.28
CA SER A 301 -19.81 -36.11 7.51
C SER A 301 -21.17 -35.72 6.91
N ALA A 302 -21.51 -36.23 5.72
CA ALA A 302 -22.82 -36.03 5.11
C ALA A 302 -23.95 -36.68 5.92
N ALA A 303 -23.77 -37.92 6.38
CA ALA A 303 -24.73 -38.64 7.21
C ALA A 303 -24.96 -37.94 8.56
N ALA A 304 -23.87 -37.51 9.24
CA ALA A 304 -23.96 -36.75 10.48
C ALA A 304 -24.70 -35.41 10.27
N ARG A 305 -24.45 -34.74 9.14
CA ARG A 305 -25.13 -33.49 8.77
C ARG A 305 -26.62 -33.71 8.52
N ALA A 306 -27.01 -34.80 7.87
CA ALA A 306 -28.42 -35.14 7.65
C ALA A 306 -29.17 -35.35 8.97
N ILE A 307 -28.61 -36.14 9.90
CA ILE A 307 -29.19 -36.33 11.24
C ILE A 307 -29.30 -35.00 12.00
N PHE A 308 -28.25 -34.18 11.96
CA PHE A 308 -28.24 -32.89 12.64
C PHE A 308 -29.28 -31.93 12.06
N LEU A 309 -29.39 -31.83 10.74
CA LEU A 309 -30.36 -31.00 10.04
C LEU A 309 -31.79 -31.38 10.42
N ALA A 310 -32.14 -32.67 10.32
CA ALA A 310 -33.47 -33.16 10.68
C ALA A 310 -33.79 -32.91 12.17
N SER A 311 -32.78 -33.00 13.05
CA SER A 311 -32.93 -32.68 14.46
C SER A 311 -33.19 -31.18 14.70
N LEU A 312 -32.57 -30.29 13.92
CA LEU A 312 -32.82 -28.85 13.99
C LEU A 312 -34.23 -28.49 13.53
N GLU A 313 -34.73 -29.12 12.46
CA GLU A 313 -36.10 -28.93 11.97
C GLU A 313 -37.13 -29.32 13.02
N ASN A 314 -36.94 -30.48 13.66
CA ASN A 314 -37.80 -30.93 14.76
C ASN A 314 -37.74 -29.98 15.97
N ALA A 315 -36.55 -29.47 16.32
CA ALA A 315 -36.37 -28.55 17.44
C ALA A 315 -37.23 -27.27 17.32
N VAL A 316 -37.48 -26.77 16.10
CA VAL A 316 -38.34 -25.60 15.87
C VAL A 316 -39.80 -25.86 16.24
N GLY A 317 -40.27 -27.10 16.10
CA GLY A 317 -41.63 -27.51 16.44
C GLY A 317 -41.89 -27.65 17.95
N GLU A 318 -40.83 -27.77 18.76
CA GLU A 318 -40.93 -27.99 20.21
C GLU A 318 -41.04 -26.66 20.98
N LYS A 319 -42.04 -26.54 21.88
CA LYS A 319 -42.23 -25.35 22.72
C LYS A 319 -41.36 -25.42 23.97
N ASN A 320 -40.78 -24.29 24.36
CA ASN A 320 -39.91 -24.17 25.54
C ASN A 320 -38.70 -25.14 25.51
N PHE A 321 -38.24 -25.47 24.30
CA PHE A 321 -37.22 -26.47 24.10
C PHE A 321 -35.83 -25.97 24.50
N LEU A 322 -35.13 -26.74 25.33
CA LEU A 322 -33.83 -26.34 25.88
C LEU A 322 -32.67 -27.00 25.13
N ILE A 323 -31.49 -26.35 25.14
CA ILE A 323 -30.29 -26.90 24.48
C ILE A 323 -29.83 -28.22 25.10
N GLU A 324 -30.02 -28.40 26.41
CA GLU A 324 -29.74 -29.66 27.09
C GLU A 324 -30.65 -30.79 26.60
N GLU A 325 -31.95 -30.52 26.44
CA GLU A 325 -32.92 -31.49 25.90
C GLU A 325 -32.56 -31.88 24.45
N PHE A 326 -32.20 -30.90 23.62
CA PHE A 326 -31.72 -31.14 22.26
C PHE A 326 -30.49 -32.05 22.24
N LEU A 327 -29.52 -31.80 23.12
CA LEU A 327 -28.30 -32.61 23.20
C LEU A 327 -28.57 -34.01 23.74
N ASP A 328 -29.47 -34.16 24.70
CA ASP A 328 -29.85 -35.46 25.25
C ASP A 328 -30.55 -36.32 24.20
N GLN A 329 -31.48 -35.75 23.45
CA GLN A 329 -32.13 -36.42 22.33
C GLN A 329 -31.12 -36.85 21.26
N LEU A 330 -30.16 -35.99 20.92
CA LEU A 330 -29.26 -36.25 19.80
C LEU A 330 -28.07 -37.17 20.17
N LEU A 331 -27.56 -37.06 21.40
CA LEU A 331 -26.35 -37.75 21.83
C LEU A 331 -26.57 -38.92 22.78
N ARG A 332 -27.67 -38.92 23.55
CA ARG A 332 -27.90 -39.93 24.60
C ARG A 332 -29.05 -40.88 24.28
N ALA A 333 -30.05 -40.44 23.51
CA ALA A 333 -31.17 -41.31 23.12
C ALA A 333 -30.68 -42.52 22.30
N SER A 334 -31.35 -43.64 22.47
CA SER A 334 -31.12 -44.86 21.70
C SER A 334 -31.34 -44.63 20.20
N ASN A 335 -30.79 -45.51 19.36
CA ASN A 335 -31.00 -45.39 17.91
C ASN A 335 -32.48 -45.52 17.53
N GLN A 336 -33.23 -46.33 18.27
CA GLN A 336 -34.66 -46.52 18.03
C GLN A 336 -35.47 -45.26 18.38
N GLU A 337 -35.24 -44.66 19.55
CA GLU A 337 -35.92 -43.40 19.93
C GLU A 337 -35.60 -42.26 18.96
N LEU A 338 -34.35 -42.15 18.53
CA LEU A 338 -33.95 -41.13 17.56
C LEU A 338 -34.55 -41.40 16.17
N LEU A 339 -34.63 -42.67 15.75
CA LEU A 339 -35.30 -43.06 14.51
C LEU A 339 -36.79 -42.75 14.56
N GLU A 340 -37.49 -43.08 15.66
CA GLU A 340 -38.93 -42.78 15.82
C GLU A 340 -39.22 -41.28 15.64
N LYS A 341 -38.32 -40.42 16.12
CA LYS A 341 -38.44 -38.96 15.93
C LYS A 341 -38.11 -38.48 14.51
N LEU A 342 -37.20 -39.17 13.82
CA LEU A 342 -36.65 -38.75 12.52
C LEU A 342 -37.10 -39.63 11.35
N GLN A 343 -38.05 -40.55 11.56
CA GLN A 343 -38.45 -41.57 10.59
C GLN A 343 -38.99 -40.99 9.28
N ASP A 344 -39.62 -39.82 9.35
CA ASP A 344 -40.25 -39.14 8.21
C ASP A 344 -39.28 -38.18 7.50
N THR A 345 -37.98 -38.29 7.78
CA THR A 345 -36.91 -37.44 7.22
C THR A 345 -35.86 -38.26 6.48
N ASP A 346 -35.09 -37.59 5.63
CA ASP A 346 -33.96 -38.22 4.92
C ASP A 346 -32.87 -38.75 5.87
N ALA A 347 -32.88 -38.38 7.15
CA ALA A 347 -31.94 -38.88 8.14
C ALA A 347 -32.20 -40.33 8.58
N ALA A 348 -33.43 -40.85 8.39
CA ALA A 348 -33.85 -42.17 8.86
C ALA A 348 -32.95 -43.31 8.35
N ILE A 349 -32.44 -43.19 7.12
CA ILE A 349 -31.55 -44.19 6.49
C ILE A 349 -30.24 -44.41 7.27
N TYR A 350 -29.80 -43.42 8.06
CA TYR A 350 -28.57 -43.48 8.85
C TYR A 350 -28.79 -43.97 10.28
N LEU A 351 -30.05 -44.26 10.64
CA LEU A 351 -30.47 -44.64 11.99
C LEU A 351 -31.05 -46.06 12.06
N ASP A 352 -30.93 -46.85 10.99
CA ASP A 352 -31.42 -48.23 10.94
C ASP A 352 -30.83 -49.06 12.11
N PRO A 353 -31.68 -49.61 13.00
CA PRO A 353 -31.24 -50.46 14.10
C PRO A 353 -30.49 -51.72 13.62
N LYS A 354 -30.68 -52.18 12.39
CA LYS A 354 -29.93 -53.31 11.83
C LYS A 354 -28.50 -52.94 11.42
N GLY A 355 -28.21 -51.65 11.27
CA GLY A 355 -26.93 -51.09 10.84
C GLY A 355 -26.06 -50.55 11.98
N GLU A 356 -26.16 -51.10 13.20
CA GLU A 356 -25.63 -50.50 14.45
C GLU A 356 -24.21 -49.94 14.36
N ARG A 357 -23.27 -50.67 13.72
CA ARG A 357 -21.86 -50.25 13.61
C ARG A 357 -21.68 -48.98 12.77
N THR A 358 -22.44 -48.87 11.68
CA THR A 358 -22.42 -47.69 10.80
C THR A 358 -23.08 -46.51 11.51
N THR A 359 -24.25 -46.73 12.11
CA THR A 359 -24.99 -45.73 12.90
C THR A 359 -24.12 -45.18 14.04
N ALA A 360 -23.44 -46.04 14.79
CA ALA A 360 -22.52 -45.63 15.85
C ALA A 360 -21.34 -44.78 15.31
N SER A 361 -20.82 -45.12 14.13
CA SER A 361 -19.73 -44.35 13.49
C SER A 361 -20.20 -42.96 13.03
N VAL A 362 -21.41 -42.87 12.47
CA VAL A 362 -22.04 -41.60 12.08
C VAL A 362 -22.31 -40.74 13.32
N ARG A 363 -22.89 -41.31 14.38
CA ARG A 363 -23.15 -40.59 15.65
C ARG A 363 -21.87 -40.15 16.36
N SER A 364 -20.81 -40.95 16.30
CA SER A 364 -19.48 -40.57 16.78
C SER A 364 -18.94 -39.34 16.02
N THR A 365 -19.07 -39.37 14.69
CA THR A 365 -18.70 -38.23 13.83
C THR A 365 -19.52 -36.98 14.19
N LEU A 366 -20.83 -37.12 14.36
CA LEU A 366 -21.73 -36.04 14.77
C LEU A 366 -21.29 -35.43 16.11
N ASN A 367 -21.06 -36.26 17.14
CA ASN A 367 -20.64 -35.82 18.47
C ASN A 367 -19.36 -34.96 18.45
N ASN A 368 -18.41 -35.23 17.55
CA ASN A 368 -17.21 -34.41 17.40
C ASN A 368 -17.50 -32.95 17.01
N PHE A 369 -18.59 -32.69 16.29
CA PHE A 369 -18.99 -31.35 15.87
C PHE A 369 -19.97 -30.68 16.84
N ILE A 370 -20.89 -31.44 17.45
CA ILE A 370 -21.96 -30.87 18.28
C ILE A 370 -21.65 -30.82 19.77
N ALA A 371 -20.61 -31.52 20.26
CA ALA A 371 -20.21 -31.45 21.68
C ALA A 371 -19.89 -30.02 22.13
N HIS A 372 -19.57 -29.12 21.19
CA HIS A 372 -19.34 -27.70 21.42
C HIS A 372 -20.60 -26.90 21.81
N LEU A 373 -21.80 -27.48 21.68
CA LEU A 373 -23.07 -26.87 22.12
C LEU A 373 -23.31 -27.05 23.63
N ARG A 374 -22.67 -28.04 24.28
CA ARG A 374 -22.84 -28.32 25.73
C ARG A 374 -22.67 -27.11 26.67
N PRO A 375 -21.72 -26.18 26.48
CA PRO A 375 -21.58 -25.03 27.36
C PRO A 375 -22.65 -23.94 27.13
N LEU A 376 -23.51 -24.05 26.12
CA LEU A 376 -24.57 -23.07 25.89
C LEU A 376 -25.57 -23.07 27.04
N THR A 377 -26.10 -21.89 27.34
CA THR A 377 -27.07 -21.73 28.42
C THR A 377 -28.48 -22.12 27.98
N ASN A 378 -29.16 -22.92 28.81
CA ASN A 378 -30.59 -23.19 28.68
C ASN A 378 -31.36 -21.88 28.80
N THR A 379 -32.23 -21.61 27.83
CA THR A 379 -33.13 -20.46 27.80
C THR A 379 -34.36 -20.83 26.99
N VAL A 380 -35.48 -20.13 27.19
CA VAL A 380 -36.64 -20.21 26.29
C VAL A 380 -36.70 -19.01 25.33
N ASP A 381 -35.83 -18.03 25.53
CA ASP A 381 -35.69 -16.82 24.74
C ASP A 381 -34.23 -16.67 24.28
N PRO A 382 -33.82 -17.41 23.23
CA PRO A 382 -32.46 -17.34 22.69
C PRO A 382 -32.26 -16.07 21.86
N PHE A 383 -31.08 -15.46 21.99
CA PHE A 383 -30.64 -14.37 21.13
C PHE A 383 -30.43 -14.90 19.70
N SER A 384 -30.94 -14.16 18.70
CA SER A 384 -30.70 -14.44 17.28
C SER A 384 -29.73 -13.41 16.69
N ILE A 385 -28.64 -13.92 16.12
CA ILE A 385 -27.67 -13.13 15.35
C ILE A 385 -28.35 -12.56 14.11
N ARG A 386 -29.19 -13.36 13.46
CA ARG A 386 -29.95 -12.94 12.29
C ARG A 386 -30.83 -11.73 12.60
N GLU A 387 -31.63 -11.81 13.65
CA GLU A 387 -32.51 -10.72 14.09
C GLU A 387 -31.67 -9.45 14.37
N TRP A 388 -30.56 -9.58 15.11
CA TRP A 388 -29.67 -8.45 15.38
C TRP A 388 -29.06 -7.84 14.10
N ILE A 389 -28.71 -8.63 13.09
CA ILE A 389 -28.23 -8.11 11.79
C ILE A 389 -29.34 -7.34 11.06
N LEU A 390 -30.59 -7.80 11.14
CA LEU A 390 -31.72 -7.17 10.47
C LEU A 390 -32.17 -5.88 11.18
N SER A 391 -32.27 -5.89 12.50
CA SER A 391 -32.96 -4.85 13.29
C SER A 391 -32.17 -4.27 14.47
N GLY A 392 -30.94 -4.73 14.72
CA GLY A 392 -30.11 -4.25 15.85
C GLY A 392 -29.73 -2.77 15.75
N GLU A 393 -29.44 -2.18 16.92
CA GLU A 393 -29.15 -0.75 17.06
C GLU A 393 -27.94 -0.30 16.24
N GLU A 394 -28.02 0.88 15.63
CA GLU A 394 -26.91 1.45 14.87
C GLU A 394 -25.71 1.75 15.78
N GLY A 395 -24.50 1.46 15.31
CA GLY A 395 -23.26 1.62 16.09
C GLY A 395 -22.96 0.50 17.09
N SER A 396 -23.91 -0.40 17.36
CA SER A 396 -23.67 -1.60 18.19
C SER A 396 -22.70 -2.58 17.52
N ALA A 397 -21.96 -3.32 18.35
CA ALA A 397 -21.07 -4.38 17.90
C ALA A 397 -21.48 -5.75 18.47
N LEU A 398 -21.29 -6.80 17.68
CA LEU A 398 -21.42 -8.21 18.08
C LEU A 398 -20.02 -8.81 18.18
N PHE A 399 -19.57 -9.09 19.39
CA PHE A 399 -18.29 -9.72 19.69
C PHE A 399 -18.45 -11.24 19.74
N LEU A 400 -17.84 -11.93 18.79
CA LEU A 400 -17.68 -13.38 18.79
C LEU A 400 -16.35 -13.69 19.47
N ALA A 401 -16.40 -13.87 20.78
CA ALA A 401 -15.22 -13.87 21.63
C ALA A 401 -14.80 -15.27 22.09
N SER A 402 -13.50 -15.45 22.31
CA SER A 402 -12.98 -16.58 23.07
C SER A 402 -11.77 -16.17 23.89
N ASP A 403 -11.58 -16.86 25.01
CA ASP A 403 -10.32 -16.83 25.73
C ASP A 403 -9.26 -17.68 24.98
N PRO A 404 -7.98 -17.27 24.92
CA PRO A 404 -6.92 -18.04 24.26
C PRO A 404 -6.84 -19.51 24.68
N SER A 405 -7.15 -19.85 25.94
CA SER A 405 -7.14 -21.24 26.43
C SER A 405 -8.32 -22.08 25.92
N LYS A 406 -9.39 -21.43 25.45
CA LYS A 406 -10.65 -22.05 24.99
C LYS A 406 -10.86 -21.90 23.48
N ARG A 407 -9.96 -21.24 22.76
CA ARG A 407 -10.06 -20.97 21.31
C ARG A 407 -10.35 -22.24 20.48
N GLU A 408 -9.66 -23.34 20.74
CA GLU A 408 -9.89 -24.60 20.02
C GLU A 408 -11.29 -25.16 20.27
N LYS A 409 -11.77 -25.08 21.52
CA LYS A 409 -13.11 -25.53 21.92
C LYS A 409 -14.22 -24.67 21.36
N LEU A 410 -13.96 -23.39 21.09
CA LEU A 410 -14.96 -22.44 20.58
C LEU A 410 -14.87 -22.22 19.07
N ARG A 411 -13.86 -22.80 18.41
CA ARG A 411 -13.63 -22.64 16.97
C ARG A 411 -14.89 -22.93 16.16
N THR A 412 -15.58 -24.02 16.44
CA THR A 412 -16.81 -24.43 15.73
C THR A 412 -17.92 -23.40 15.93
N LEU A 413 -18.22 -23.03 17.18
CA LEU A 413 -19.27 -22.05 17.50
C LEU A 413 -19.00 -20.68 16.88
N ILE A 414 -17.79 -20.15 17.01
CA ILE A 414 -17.42 -18.85 16.43
C ILE A 414 -17.55 -18.89 14.89
N SER A 415 -17.16 -20.00 14.26
CA SER A 415 -17.28 -20.17 12.80
C SER A 415 -18.74 -20.19 12.36
N VAL A 416 -19.61 -20.90 13.11
CA VAL A 416 -21.05 -20.95 12.87
C VAL A 416 -21.67 -19.57 13.04
N TRP A 417 -21.44 -18.89 14.17
CA TRP A 417 -21.98 -17.56 14.43
C TRP A 417 -21.54 -16.54 13.39
N PHE A 418 -20.28 -16.58 12.96
CA PHE A 418 -19.79 -15.74 11.89
C PHE A 418 -20.44 -16.06 10.54
N SER A 419 -20.64 -17.35 10.22
CA SER A 419 -21.33 -17.80 9.00
C SER A 419 -22.80 -17.38 8.99
N THR A 420 -23.48 -17.45 10.13
CA THR A 420 -24.85 -16.93 10.32
C THR A 420 -24.87 -15.43 10.07
N ALA A 421 -24.00 -14.66 10.74
CA ALA A 421 -23.92 -13.21 10.53
C ALA A 421 -23.66 -12.85 9.07
N LEU A 422 -22.74 -13.56 8.41
CA LEU A 422 -22.41 -13.38 6.99
C LEU A 422 -23.65 -13.59 6.10
N SER A 423 -24.40 -14.66 6.35
CA SER A 423 -25.60 -15.01 5.59
C SER A 423 -26.73 -14.00 5.83
N SER A 424 -26.98 -13.63 7.08
CA SER A 424 -28.04 -12.69 7.45
C SER A 424 -27.82 -11.29 6.89
N VAL A 425 -26.57 -10.87 6.65
CA VAL A 425 -26.32 -9.59 5.95
C VAL A 425 -26.92 -9.60 4.55
N MET A 426 -26.89 -10.73 3.85
CA MET A 426 -27.46 -10.86 2.51
C MET A 426 -29.01 -10.89 2.52
N GLU A 427 -29.62 -11.31 3.63
CA GLU A 427 -31.08 -11.32 3.80
C GLU A 427 -31.69 -9.93 3.93
N ARG A 428 -30.90 -8.91 4.27
CA ARG A 428 -31.35 -7.50 4.35
C ARG A 428 -31.86 -6.94 3.02
N GLY A 429 -31.65 -7.63 1.91
CA GLY A 429 -31.98 -7.17 0.57
C GLY A 429 -31.09 -6.03 0.08
N VAL A 430 -31.18 -5.74 -1.22
CA VAL A 430 -30.39 -4.67 -1.84
C VAL A 430 -31.10 -3.34 -1.64
N SER A 431 -30.59 -2.51 -0.72
CA SER A 431 -31.09 -1.15 -0.50
C SER A 431 -29.94 -0.14 -0.39
N LYS A 432 -30.16 1.08 -0.88
CA LYS A 432 -29.23 2.20 -0.70
C LYS A 432 -29.28 2.78 0.72
N GLU A 433 -30.39 2.59 1.41
CA GLU A 433 -30.63 3.06 2.78
C GLU A 433 -29.93 2.19 3.82
N ASN A 434 -29.59 0.95 3.45
CA ASN A 434 -28.81 0.06 4.30
C ASN A 434 -27.47 0.70 4.68
N LYS A 435 -27.26 0.88 5.99
CA LYS A 435 -25.93 1.15 6.55
C LYS A 435 -25.00 -0.06 6.39
N LEU A 436 -23.71 0.24 6.37
CA LEU A 436 -22.67 -0.77 6.22
C LEU A 436 -22.56 -1.61 7.49
N ILE A 437 -22.46 -2.94 7.33
CA ILE A 437 -22.12 -3.86 8.41
C ILE A 437 -20.71 -4.39 8.15
N TRP A 438 -19.83 -4.21 9.13
CA TRP A 438 -18.45 -4.69 9.06
C TRP A 438 -18.34 -6.07 9.68
N LEU A 439 -17.71 -7.01 8.98
CA LEU A 439 -17.41 -8.34 9.49
C LEU A 439 -15.89 -8.46 9.62
N VAL A 440 -15.39 -8.32 10.83
CA VAL A 440 -13.96 -8.17 11.13
C VAL A 440 -13.43 -9.45 11.75
N VAL A 441 -12.36 -10.00 11.16
CA VAL A 441 -11.71 -11.23 11.61
C VAL A 441 -10.21 -10.98 11.75
N ASP A 442 -9.70 -10.93 12.99
CA ASP A 442 -8.27 -10.72 13.27
C ASP A 442 -7.39 -11.84 12.72
N GLU A 443 -7.90 -13.07 12.76
CA GLU A 443 -7.15 -14.23 12.29
C GLU A 443 -8.06 -15.23 11.58
N LEU A 444 -8.11 -15.17 10.25
CA LEU A 444 -9.06 -15.98 9.47
C LEU A 444 -8.82 -17.49 9.61
N HIS A 445 -7.56 -17.93 9.71
CA HIS A 445 -7.24 -19.35 9.90
C HIS A 445 -7.58 -19.87 11.32
N SER A 446 -8.04 -18.99 12.22
CA SER A 446 -8.57 -19.39 13.53
C SER A 446 -9.93 -20.08 13.43
N LEU A 447 -10.66 -19.83 12.34
CA LEU A 447 -11.98 -20.39 12.08
C LEU A 447 -11.86 -21.73 11.35
N GLN A 448 -12.95 -22.49 11.37
CA GLN A 448 -13.11 -23.63 10.47
C GLN A 448 -13.23 -23.13 9.02
N LYS A 449 -13.22 -24.08 8.07
CA LYS A 449 -13.50 -23.76 6.66
C LYS A 449 -14.92 -23.20 6.52
N LEU A 450 -15.03 -21.94 6.14
CA LEU A 450 -16.31 -21.27 5.89
C LEU A 450 -16.71 -21.49 4.42
N GLU A 451 -17.54 -22.51 4.15
CA GLU A 451 -17.91 -22.92 2.78
C GLU A 451 -18.49 -21.77 1.94
N TYR A 452 -19.24 -20.85 2.56
CA TYR A 452 -19.89 -19.72 1.89
C TYR A 452 -19.05 -18.44 1.86
N LEU A 453 -17.83 -18.42 2.43
CA LEU A 453 -17.02 -17.21 2.49
C LEU A 453 -16.60 -16.71 1.10
N GLN A 454 -16.13 -17.60 0.22
CA GLN A 454 -15.70 -17.21 -1.12
C GLN A 454 -16.88 -16.69 -1.97
N PRO A 455 -18.03 -17.36 -2.07
CA PRO A 455 -19.20 -16.78 -2.74
C PRO A 455 -19.63 -15.43 -2.12
N SER A 456 -19.64 -15.33 -0.80
CA SER A 456 -20.07 -14.10 -0.10
C SER A 456 -19.17 -12.90 -0.39
N LEU A 457 -17.84 -13.10 -0.51
CA LEU A 457 -16.89 -12.04 -0.91
C LEU A 457 -17.22 -11.42 -2.28
N SER A 458 -17.97 -12.11 -3.15
CA SER A 458 -18.37 -11.58 -4.45
C SER A 458 -19.71 -10.84 -4.43
N GLU A 459 -20.55 -11.07 -3.41
CA GLU A 459 -21.96 -10.66 -3.42
C GLU A 459 -22.32 -9.70 -2.27
N ILE A 460 -21.73 -9.87 -1.10
CA ILE A 460 -22.10 -9.18 0.13
C ILE A 460 -22.01 -7.65 0.03
N ALA A 461 -21.14 -7.15 -0.85
CA ALA A 461 -21.00 -5.72 -1.15
C ALA A 461 -22.32 -5.07 -1.62
N LYS A 462 -23.16 -5.81 -2.35
CA LYS A 462 -24.50 -5.35 -2.81
C LYS A 462 -25.46 -5.10 -1.65
N TYR A 463 -25.30 -5.86 -0.57
CA TYR A 463 -26.11 -5.82 0.63
C TYR A 463 -25.53 -4.94 1.73
N LYS A 464 -24.52 -4.11 1.39
CA LYS A 464 -23.82 -3.24 2.34
C LYS A 464 -23.14 -4.04 3.46
N GLY A 465 -22.57 -5.20 3.14
CA GLY A 465 -21.60 -5.87 4.00
C GLY A 465 -20.17 -5.59 3.56
N CYS A 466 -19.24 -5.50 4.52
CA CYS A 466 -17.82 -5.40 4.26
C CYS A 466 -17.02 -6.37 5.14
N LEU A 467 -16.25 -7.25 4.52
CA LEU A 467 -15.34 -8.16 5.21
C LEU A 467 -13.97 -7.49 5.42
N VAL A 468 -13.48 -7.53 6.66
CA VAL A 468 -12.10 -7.17 7.03
C VAL A 468 -11.42 -8.43 7.52
N LEU A 469 -10.62 -9.03 6.66
CA LEU A 469 -9.99 -10.31 6.89
C LEU A 469 -8.50 -10.09 7.15
N ALA A 470 -8.03 -10.52 8.32
CA ALA A 470 -6.63 -10.54 8.63
C ALA A 470 -6.09 -11.97 8.69
N THR A 471 -4.84 -12.16 8.24
CA THR A 471 -4.15 -13.44 8.37
C THR A 471 -2.64 -13.28 8.57
N GLN A 472 -2.11 -13.98 9.55
CA GLN A 472 -0.67 -14.08 9.83
C GLN A 472 0.05 -15.06 8.93
N ASN A 473 -0.65 -16.13 8.54
CA ASN A 473 -0.06 -17.28 7.89
C ASN A 473 -0.90 -17.68 6.67
N LEU A 474 -0.43 -17.28 5.49
CA LEU A 474 -1.09 -17.66 4.24
C LEU A 474 -1.00 -19.16 3.95
N ALA A 475 0.02 -19.86 4.44
CA ALA A 475 0.14 -21.30 4.24
C ALA A 475 -0.97 -22.06 4.98
N GLN A 476 -1.26 -21.71 6.23
CA GLN A 476 -2.41 -22.27 6.97
C GLN A 476 -3.74 -21.96 6.29
N LEU A 477 -3.87 -20.76 5.70
CA LEU A 477 -5.07 -20.43 4.95
C LEU A 477 -5.19 -21.28 3.66
N ASP A 478 -4.06 -21.53 2.98
CA ASP A 478 -3.99 -22.44 1.83
C ASP A 478 -4.31 -23.90 2.21
N GLU A 479 -3.98 -24.36 3.42
CA GLU A 479 -4.38 -25.69 3.92
C GLU A 479 -5.90 -25.81 4.11
N ILE A 480 -6.55 -24.76 4.61
CA ILE A 480 -8.00 -24.76 4.89
C ILE A 480 -8.82 -24.63 3.60
N TYR A 481 -8.45 -23.71 2.71
CA TYR A 481 -9.26 -23.35 1.54
C TYR A 481 -8.69 -23.85 0.21
N GLY A 482 -7.41 -24.24 0.18
CA GLY A 482 -6.66 -24.51 -1.05
C GLY A 482 -6.05 -23.24 -1.65
N ILE A 483 -4.85 -23.37 -2.23
CA ILE A 483 -4.10 -22.26 -2.85
C ILE A 483 -4.94 -21.43 -3.87
N PRO A 484 -5.71 -22.05 -4.79
CA PRO A 484 -6.50 -21.30 -5.77
C PRO A 484 -7.59 -20.45 -5.10
N THR A 485 -8.29 -21.03 -4.12
CA THR A 485 -9.37 -20.38 -3.37
C THR A 485 -8.83 -19.22 -2.55
N THR A 486 -7.74 -19.44 -1.79
CA THR A 486 -7.09 -18.38 -1.01
C THR A 486 -6.62 -17.24 -1.91
N LYS A 487 -6.06 -17.54 -3.09
CA LYS A 487 -5.68 -16.52 -4.07
C LYS A 487 -6.90 -15.71 -4.53
N SER A 488 -8.02 -16.38 -4.83
CA SER A 488 -9.28 -15.74 -5.20
C SER A 488 -9.83 -14.84 -4.07
N MET A 489 -9.80 -15.31 -2.82
CA MET A 489 -10.26 -14.53 -1.65
C MET A 489 -9.44 -13.25 -1.45
N ILE A 490 -8.10 -13.33 -1.57
CA ILE A 490 -7.24 -12.15 -1.50
C ILE A 490 -7.52 -11.21 -2.66
N ASP A 491 -7.73 -11.73 -3.87
CA ASP A 491 -8.00 -10.93 -5.07
C ASP A 491 -9.29 -10.11 -4.92
N GLN A 492 -10.38 -10.76 -4.47
CA GLN A 492 -11.69 -10.15 -4.22
C GLN A 492 -11.67 -9.03 -3.17
N CYS A 493 -10.68 -9.03 -2.28
CA CYS A 493 -10.46 -7.90 -1.38
C CYS A 493 -9.82 -6.72 -2.11
N GLY A 494 -10.63 -5.73 -2.48
CA GLY A 494 -10.21 -4.54 -3.23
C GLY A 494 -9.16 -3.73 -2.49
N THR A 495 -9.25 -3.63 -1.16
CA THR A 495 -8.20 -3.04 -0.33
C THR A 495 -7.26 -4.11 0.22
N LYS A 496 -5.95 -3.92 0.04
CA LYS A 496 -4.92 -4.83 0.55
C LYS A 496 -3.92 -4.06 1.40
N VAL A 497 -3.71 -4.52 2.63
CA VAL A 497 -2.72 -3.99 3.58
C VAL A 497 -1.68 -5.08 3.84
N CYS A 498 -0.50 -4.93 3.25
CA CYS A 498 0.58 -5.90 3.40
C CYS A 498 1.64 -5.35 4.34
N PHE A 499 1.66 -5.86 5.57
CA PHE A 499 2.75 -5.65 6.52
C PHE A 499 3.95 -6.56 6.16
N ARG A 500 5.04 -6.43 6.94
CA ARG A 500 6.22 -7.28 6.77
C ARG A 500 5.83 -8.76 6.77
N GLN A 501 6.41 -9.48 5.81
CA GLN A 501 6.36 -10.94 5.75
C GLN A 501 7.73 -11.51 6.16
N ASN A 502 7.75 -12.71 6.73
CA ASN A 502 9.00 -13.40 7.05
C ASN A 502 9.46 -14.34 5.93
N GLU A 503 8.52 -14.88 5.15
CA GLU A 503 8.79 -15.86 4.12
C GLU A 503 8.84 -15.23 2.72
N SER A 504 9.87 -15.57 1.94
CA SER A 504 10.08 -15.03 0.59
C SER A 504 8.97 -15.44 -0.39
N ALA A 505 8.46 -16.68 -0.29
CA ALA A 505 7.38 -17.16 -1.17
C ALA A 505 6.08 -16.37 -0.95
N ILE A 506 5.70 -16.16 0.31
CA ILE A 506 4.55 -15.31 0.69
C ILE A 506 4.77 -13.87 0.25
N ALA A 507 5.95 -13.29 0.51
CA ALA A 507 6.26 -11.92 0.09
C ALA A 507 6.19 -11.76 -1.44
N LYS A 508 6.66 -12.74 -2.21
CA LYS A 508 6.58 -12.76 -3.68
C LYS A 508 5.13 -12.87 -4.15
N ARG A 509 4.31 -13.71 -3.51
CA ARG A 509 2.86 -13.80 -3.78
C ARG A 509 2.16 -12.47 -3.46
N MET A 510 2.51 -11.82 -2.35
CA MET A 510 1.92 -10.52 -2.01
C MET A 510 2.36 -9.41 -2.98
N SER A 511 3.62 -9.40 -3.41
CA SER A 511 4.19 -8.45 -4.38
C SER A 511 3.37 -8.41 -5.68
N SER A 512 2.92 -9.57 -6.19
CA SER A 512 2.17 -9.63 -7.44
C SER A 512 0.82 -8.90 -7.39
N PHE A 513 0.20 -8.80 -6.21
CA PHE A 513 -1.05 -8.04 -6.03
C PHE A 513 -0.86 -6.51 -6.07
N PHE A 514 0.38 -6.01 -5.95
CA PHE A 514 0.68 -4.57 -6.09
C PHE A 514 0.96 -4.16 -7.56
N GLY A 515 0.97 -5.13 -8.47
CA GLY A 515 1.20 -4.95 -9.90
C GLY A 515 2.65 -4.64 -10.25
N GLU A 516 2.86 -4.29 -11.52
CA GLU A 516 4.17 -4.01 -12.09
C GLU A 516 4.21 -2.61 -12.72
N VAL A 517 5.42 -2.13 -12.97
CA VAL A 517 5.75 -0.85 -13.59
C VAL A 517 6.73 -1.09 -14.72
N GLN A 518 6.41 -0.57 -15.90
CA GLN A 518 7.32 -0.53 -17.02
C GLN A 518 8.03 0.81 -17.05
N THR A 519 9.36 0.77 -16.99
CA THR A 519 10.21 1.96 -17.10
C THR A 519 11.19 1.80 -18.24
N ARG A 520 11.41 2.87 -19.00
CA ARG A 520 12.52 2.97 -19.95
C ARG A 520 13.74 3.52 -19.21
N GLU A 521 14.79 2.73 -19.17
CA GLU A 521 16.09 3.14 -18.62
C GLU A 521 17.07 3.32 -19.77
N THR A 522 17.67 4.50 -19.89
CA THR A 522 18.79 4.71 -20.81
C THR A 522 20.04 4.06 -20.21
N GLN A 523 20.60 3.07 -20.92
CA GLN A 523 21.88 2.46 -20.63
C GLN A 523 22.95 3.09 -21.51
N GLU A 524 24.04 3.50 -20.88
CA GLU A 524 25.24 3.99 -21.55
C GLU A 524 26.19 2.82 -21.78
N GLY A 525 26.30 2.35 -23.02
CA GLY A 525 27.35 1.44 -23.46
C GLY A 525 28.57 2.24 -23.93
N ILE A 526 29.72 2.04 -23.28
CA ILE A 526 31.00 2.65 -23.71
C ILE A 526 31.75 1.61 -24.53
N SER A 527 31.98 1.87 -25.82
CA SER A 527 32.85 1.05 -26.66
C SER A 527 34.23 1.69 -26.77
N TYR A 528 35.27 0.97 -26.37
CA TYR A 528 36.66 1.43 -26.44
C TYR A 528 37.30 1.00 -27.76
N GLY A 529 37.72 1.96 -28.59
CA GLY A 529 38.53 1.70 -29.78
C GLY A 529 40.02 1.90 -29.49
N ALA A 530 40.91 1.24 -30.25
CA ALA A 530 42.35 1.46 -30.16
C ALA A 530 42.79 2.87 -30.66
N ASN A 531 41.90 3.59 -31.36
CA ASN A 531 42.12 4.94 -31.89
C ASN A 531 41.07 5.92 -31.33
N GLU A 532 41.50 7.10 -30.90
CA GLU A 532 40.69 8.16 -30.26
C GLU A 532 39.49 8.65 -31.12
N ILE A 533 39.53 8.40 -32.43
CA ILE A 533 38.49 8.82 -33.40
C ILE A 533 37.27 7.87 -33.38
N ARG A 534 37.35 6.71 -32.70
CA ARG A 534 36.32 5.66 -32.74
C ARG A 534 35.63 5.39 -31.39
N ASP A 535 35.90 6.19 -30.36
CA ASP A 535 35.22 6.09 -29.06
C ASP A 535 33.78 6.59 -29.21
N GLY A 536 32.84 5.65 -29.33
CA GLY A 536 31.40 5.91 -29.36
C GLY A 536 30.75 5.71 -27.99
N VAL A 537 29.84 6.62 -27.63
CA VAL A 537 28.87 6.37 -26.56
C VAL A 537 27.60 5.84 -27.22
N ASN A 538 27.30 4.56 -27.01
CA ASN A 538 26.03 4.00 -27.45
C ASN A 538 24.99 4.19 -26.33
N LEU A 539 23.99 5.03 -26.59
CA LEU A 539 22.84 5.18 -25.71
C LEU A 539 21.77 4.20 -26.16
N SER A 540 21.67 3.06 -25.49
CA SER A 540 20.59 2.11 -25.70
C SER A 540 19.49 2.37 -24.68
N SER A 541 18.25 2.50 -25.13
CA SER A 541 17.10 2.55 -24.22
C SER A 541 16.58 1.14 -24.00
N VAL A 542 16.54 0.71 -22.74
CA VAL A 542 16.06 -0.62 -22.38
C VAL A 542 14.80 -0.47 -21.54
N GLU A 543 13.71 -1.03 -22.03
CA GLU A 543 12.47 -1.14 -21.28
C GLU A 543 12.60 -2.28 -20.28
N ARG A 544 12.24 -2.01 -19.02
CA ARG A 544 12.28 -2.98 -17.93
C ARG A 544 10.97 -2.94 -17.18
N THR A 545 10.36 -4.11 -17.06
CA THR A 545 9.23 -4.35 -16.17
C THR A 545 9.77 -4.75 -14.80
N ARG A 546 9.27 -4.09 -13.75
CA ARG A 546 9.60 -4.40 -12.35
C ARG A 546 8.34 -4.40 -11.51
N PRO A 547 8.28 -5.17 -10.42
CA PRO A 547 7.17 -5.07 -9.48
C PRO A 547 7.09 -3.66 -8.90
N SER A 548 5.87 -3.13 -8.73
CA SER A 548 5.62 -1.82 -8.11
C SER A 548 6.12 -1.77 -6.66
N VAL A 549 5.99 -2.90 -5.97
CA VAL A 549 6.48 -3.19 -4.63
C VAL A 549 7.27 -4.49 -4.72
N SER A 550 8.58 -4.46 -4.49
CA SER A 550 9.39 -5.67 -4.62
C SER A 550 9.23 -6.61 -3.42
N THR A 551 9.55 -7.89 -3.62
CA THR A 551 9.65 -8.87 -2.53
C THR A 551 10.58 -8.38 -1.41
N SER A 552 11.73 -7.79 -1.78
CA SER A 552 12.70 -7.25 -0.82
C SER A 552 12.14 -6.06 -0.03
N ASP A 553 11.32 -5.22 -0.65
CA ASP A 553 10.66 -4.12 0.06
C ASP A 553 9.70 -4.65 1.13
N ILE A 554 8.93 -5.69 0.83
CA ILE A 554 8.00 -6.32 1.79
C ILE A 554 8.76 -6.97 2.94
N LEU A 555 9.84 -7.71 2.65
CA LEU A 555 10.66 -8.37 3.67
C LEU A 555 11.36 -7.37 4.61
N SER A 556 11.70 -6.18 4.11
CA SER A 556 12.44 -5.15 4.85
C SER A 556 11.56 -4.10 5.54
N LEU A 557 10.23 -4.23 5.46
CA LEU A 557 9.29 -3.35 6.17
C LEU A 557 9.54 -3.35 7.69
N LYS A 558 9.56 -2.18 8.31
CA LYS A 558 9.64 -2.11 9.78
C LYS A 558 8.28 -2.44 10.38
N ASN A 559 8.25 -2.75 11.68
CA ASN A 559 6.98 -2.87 12.40
C ASN A 559 6.21 -1.54 12.31
N LEU A 560 4.89 -1.63 12.21
CA LEU A 560 3.98 -0.50 11.98
C LEU A 560 4.19 0.20 10.62
N GLU A 561 4.81 -0.47 9.66
CA GLU A 561 4.82 -0.05 8.26
C GLU A 561 4.13 -1.10 7.38
N ALA A 562 3.36 -0.65 6.39
CA ALA A 562 2.70 -1.53 5.43
C ALA A 562 2.67 -0.93 4.03
N PHE A 563 2.55 -1.78 3.02
CA PHE A 563 2.10 -1.36 1.70
C PHE A 563 0.58 -1.42 1.63
N LEU A 564 -0.02 -0.33 1.16
CA LEU A 564 -1.46 -0.17 0.96
C LEU A 564 -1.76 -0.12 -0.53
N LYS A 565 -2.66 -1.00 -0.97
CA LYS A 565 -3.30 -0.96 -2.28
C LYS A 565 -4.77 -0.67 -2.07
N LEU A 566 -5.26 0.40 -2.69
CA LEU A 566 -6.68 0.74 -2.74
C LEU A 566 -7.33 0.11 -3.99
N PRO A 567 -8.66 -0.05 -4.00
CA PRO A 567 -9.34 -0.67 -5.12
C PRO A 567 -9.20 0.11 -6.44
N GLY A 568 -9.27 -0.63 -7.55
CA GLY A 568 -9.16 -0.09 -8.90
C GLY A 568 -7.75 0.39 -9.27
N ASN A 569 -7.69 1.30 -10.25
CA ASN A 569 -6.44 1.81 -10.81
C ASN A 569 -5.82 2.94 -9.96
N ILE A 570 -5.65 2.68 -8.66
CA ILE A 570 -4.99 3.60 -7.73
C ILE A 570 -3.57 3.10 -7.47
N PRO A 571 -2.53 3.94 -7.62
CA PRO A 571 -1.16 3.54 -7.35
C PRO A 571 -0.98 3.11 -5.88
N PRO A 572 -0.20 2.05 -5.60
CA PRO A 572 0.06 1.63 -4.24
C PRO A 572 0.91 2.68 -3.50
N THR A 573 0.88 2.63 -2.17
CA THR A 573 1.64 3.53 -1.31
C THR A 573 2.20 2.78 -0.11
N LYS A 574 3.30 3.28 0.48
CA LYS A 574 3.81 2.80 1.77
C LYS A 574 3.24 3.66 2.90
N VAL A 575 2.48 3.09 3.81
CA VAL A 575 1.92 3.77 4.98
C VAL A 575 2.68 3.41 6.25
N LYS A 576 2.63 4.31 7.23
CA LYS A 576 3.18 4.12 8.57
C LYS A 576 2.06 4.36 9.57
N PHE A 577 1.99 3.52 10.59
CA PHE A 577 1.01 3.60 11.66
C PHE A 577 1.69 4.12 12.93
N GLU A 578 0.94 4.92 13.68
CA GLU A 578 1.26 5.20 15.08
C GLU A 578 0.71 4.05 15.93
N TYR A 579 1.43 3.71 16.99
CA TYR A 579 0.96 2.70 17.93
C TYR A 579 -0.21 3.28 18.73
N LEU A 580 -1.34 2.57 18.72
CA LEU A 580 -2.53 2.92 19.46
C LEU A 580 -2.51 2.15 20.78
N GLU A 581 -2.25 2.88 21.86
CA GLU A 581 -2.48 2.43 23.23
C GLU A 581 -3.96 2.63 23.55
N GLU A 582 -4.73 1.56 23.47
CA GLU A 582 -6.14 1.58 23.87
C GLU A 582 -6.25 1.41 25.38
N LYS A 583 -7.16 2.19 25.98
CA LYS A 583 -7.53 1.98 27.37
C LYS A 583 -8.38 0.72 27.45
N GLN A 584 -8.08 -0.12 28.44
CA GLN A 584 -8.97 -1.22 28.79
C GLN A 584 -10.21 -0.62 29.44
N ILE A 585 -11.36 -0.77 28.77
CA ILE A 585 -12.67 -0.30 29.23
C ILE A 585 -13.52 -1.44 29.80
N ALA A 586 -13.17 -2.69 29.46
CA ALA A 586 -13.82 -3.89 29.96
C ALA A 586 -12.78 -4.98 30.28
N GLU A 587 -13.14 -5.93 31.13
CA GLU A 587 -12.37 -7.16 31.29
C GLU A 587 -12.46 -8.00 30.01
N SER A 588 -11.34 -8.56 29.57
CA SER A 588 -11.27 -9.38 28.35
C SER A 588 -12.15 -10.62 28.45
N TYR A 589 -12.32 -11.17 29.65
CA TYR A 589 -13.06 -12.38 29.91
C TYR A 589 -13.53 -12.45 31.36
N ILE A 590 -14.79 -12.81 31.59
CA ILE A 590 -15.37 -13.02 32.93
C ILE A 590 -15.93 -14.44 32.99
N GLU A 591 -15.27 -15.34 33.71
CA GLU A 591 -15.70 -16.74 33.83
C GLU A 591 -17.11 -16.87 34.41
N ASP A 592 -17.97 -17.66 33.77
CA ASP A 592 -19.29 -17.98 34.31
C ASP A 592 -19.19 -19.09 35.38
N PRO A 593 -19.50 -18.79 36.66
CA PRO A 593 -19.43 -19.78 37.74
C PRO A 593 -20.46 -20.91 37.59
N GLU A 594 -21.56 -20.70 36.87
CA GLU A 594 -22.61 -21.72 36.70
C GLU A 594 -22.16 -22.90 35.84
N ILE A 595 -21.22 -22.70 34.92
CA ILE A 595 -20.71 -23.76 34.05
C ILE A 595 -19.96 -24.82 34.86
N PHE A 596 -19.17 -24.39 35.84
CA PHE A 596 -18.50 -25.32 36.75
C PHE A 596 -19.49 -26.09 37.61
N ARG A 597 -20.55 -25.42 38.10
CA ARG A 597 -21.62 -26.08 38.86
C ARG A 597 -22.34 -27.12 38.02
N ARG A 598 -22.75 -26.78 36.79
CA ARG A 598 -23.39 -27.72 35.85
C ARG A 598 -22.49 -28.91 35.54
N LYS A 599 -21.21 -28.67 35.27
CA LYS A 599 -20.25 -29.75 35.00
C LYS A 599 -20.07 -30.66 36.21
N LYS A 600 -19.99 -30.09 37.40
CA LYS A 600 -19.90 -30.85 38.65
C LYS A 600 -21.16 -31.69 38.87
N ALA A 601 -22.34 -31.10 38.74
CA ALA A 601 -23.62 -31.81 38.85
C ALA A 601 -23.78 -32.93 37.79
N SER A 602 -23.29 -32.72 36.56
CA SER A 602 -23.31 -33.76 35.52
C SER A 602 -22.39 -34.94 35.83
N LEU A 603 -21.24 -34.69 36.46
CA LEU A 603 -20.31 -35.73 36.88
C LEU A 603 -20.86 -36.51 38.08
N GLU A 604 -21.50 -35.81 39.01
CA GLU A 604 -22.18 -36.42 40.17
C GLU A 604 -23.36 -37.31 39.71
N LYS A 605 -24.21 -36.84 38.78
CA LYS A 605 -25.28 -37.66 38.17
C LYS A 605 -24.77 -38.92 37.46
N SER A 606 -23.65 -38.81 36.73
CA SER A 606 -23.07 -40.00 36.06
C SER A 606 -22.48 -41.01 37.03
N GLN A 607 -21.99 -40.56 38.19
CA GLN A 607 -21.51 -41.45 39.24
C GLN A 607 -22.68 -42.16 39.95
N ASP A 608 -23.78 -41.44 40.19
CA ASP A 608 -24.99 -42.04 40.75
C ASP A 608 -25.58 -43.10 39.81
N ASP A 609 -25.70 -42.83 38.51
CA ASP A 609 -26.23 -43.78 37.51
C ASP A 609 -25.37 -45.05 37.33
N ASP A 610 -24.04 -44.94 37.44
CA ASP A 610 -23.15 -46.12 37.43
C ASP A 610 -23.31 -46.94 38.72
N THR A 611 -23.48 -46.29 39.87
CA THR A 611 -23.74 -47.02 41.14
C THR A 611 -25.11 -47.69 41.18
N THR A 612 -26.15 -47.10 40.59
CA THR A 612 -27.47 -47.76 40.47
C THR A 612 -27.45 -48.92 39.47
N LYS A 613 -26.71 -48.80 38.35
CA LYS A 613 -26.54 -49.92 37.40
C LYS A 613 -25.78 -51.09 38.01
N ASP A 614 -24.68 -50.84 38.73
CA ASP A 614 -23.94 -51.89 39.44
C ASP A 614 -24.82 -52.55 40.50
N SER A 615 -25.63 -51.79 41.24
CA SER A 615 -26.55 -52.35 42.25
C SER A 615 -27.68 -53.19 41.65
N ASN A 616 -28.20 -52.83 40.46
CA ASN A 616 -29.23 -53.60 39.75
C ASN A 616 -28.64 -54.84 39.04
N GLU A 617 -27.40 -54.80 38.56
CA GLU A 617 -26.69 -55.99 38.05
C GLU A 617 -26.34 -56.98 39.18
N LEU A 618 -26.04 -56.49 40.38
CA LEU A 618 -25.84 -57.31 41.58
C LEU A 618 -27.16 -57.94 42.05
N ALA A 619 -28.26 -57.17 42.11
CA ALA A 619 -29.57 -57.68 42.50
C ALA A 619 -30.15 -58.72 41.52
N SER A 620 -29.98 -58.52 40.21
CA SER A 620 -30.43 -59.49 39.19
C SER A 620 -29.59 -60.77 39.17
N LYS A 621 -28.31 -60.71 39.54
CA LYS A 621 -27.49 -61.90 39.78
C LYS A 621 -27.92 -62.65 41.04
N GLU A 622 -28.27 -61.95 42.11
CA GLU A 622 -28.79 -62.57 43.34
C GLU A 622 -30.17 -63.24 43.14
N GLU A 623 -31.09 -62.64 42.37
CA GLU A 623 -32.38 -63.28 42.05
C GLU A 623 -32.22 -64.53 41.16
N SER A 624 -31.24 -64.54 40.25
CA SER A 624 -30.94 -65.71 39.40
C SER A 624 -30.32 -66.90 40.15
N LEU A 625 -29.81 -66.68 41.37
CA LEU A 625 -29.18 -67.71 42.22
C LEU A 625 -30.15 -68.34 43.22
N VAL A 626 -31.39 -67.83 43.33
CA VAL A 626 -32.42 -68.35 44.26
C VAL A 626 -33.40 -69.32 43.56
N ASP A 627 -33.43 -69.35 42.23
CA ASP A 627 -34.31 -70.24 41.43
C ASP A 627 -33.61 -71.50 40.85
N HIS A 628 -32.51 -71.95 41.48
CA HIS A 628 -31.84 -73.23 41.13
C HIS A 628 -31.62 -74.18 42.30
#